data_AF-A0A7L4NR86-F1
#
_entry.id   AF-A0A7L4NR86-F1
#
_cell.length_a   1.000
_cell.length_b   1.000
_cell.length_c   1.000
_cell.angle_alpha   90.00
_cell.angle_beta   90.00
_cell.angle_gamma   90.00
#
_symmetry.space_group_name_H-M   'P 1'
#
loop_
_entity.id
_entity.type
_entity.pdbx_description
1 polymer ?
#
loop_
_entity_poly.entity_id
_entity_poly.type
_entity_poly.pdbx_seq_one_letter_code
_entity_poly.pdbx_strand_id
1 'polypeptide(L)'
;IPGIPGSPGQPGRNGRDGENGQKGEQGDIGEKGDPGVPGYPGKIGPRGPPGFSGLPGLRGPPGSQGDSGDYKTTLKSAFSAARTISFYPRQEQPIRFNRVITSVKEHYGSRYGRFTCQVPGIYYFTYHVT
;
A
#
# COMPACT_ATOMS: atom_id res chain seq x y z
N ILE A 1 7.50 142.94 -49.36
CA ILE A 1 7.35 141.50 -49.00
C ILE A 1 6.01 141.34 -48.28
N PRO A 2 4.97 140.92 -48.99
CA PRO A 2 4.08 139.83 -48.52
C PRO A 2 4.34 138.52 -49.30
N GLY A 3 4.13 137.39 -48.63
CA GLY A 3 4.59 136.06 -49.04
C GLY A 3 3.66 135.26 -49.99
N ILE A 4 4.26 134.22 -50.54
CA ILE A 4 3.79 133.29 -51.58
C ILE A 4 2.54 132.51 -51.12
N PRO A 5 1.44 132.43 -51.91
CA PRO A 5 0.46 131.35 -51.78
C PRO A 5 1.07 130.03 -52.24
N GLY A 6 1.12 129.04 -51.33
CA GLY A 6 1.72 127.73 -51.59
C GLY A 6 1.06 126.99 -52.77
N SER A 7 1.88 126.21 -53.49
CA SER A 7 1.43 125.34 -54.57
C SER A 7 0.35 124.36 -54.09
N PRO A 8 -0.75 124.15 -54.84
CA PRO A 8 -1.70 123.08 -54.54
C PRO A 8 -1.00 121.73 -54.47
N GLY A 9 -1.32 120.94 -53.44
CA GLY A 9 -0.73 119.63 -53.22
C GLY A 9 -1.07 118.65 -54.33
N GLN A 10 -0.14 117.75 -54.66
CA GLN A 10 -0.40 116.67 -55.63
C GLN A 10 -1.54 115.77 -55.13
N PRO A 11 -2.46 115.33 -56.02
CA PRO A 11 -3.43 114.30 -55.69
C PRO A 11 -2.75 113.04 -55.14
N GLY A 12 -3.34 112.44 -54.11
CA GLY A 12 -2.79 111.27 -53.44
C GLY A 12 -2.68 110.07 -54.38
N ARG A 13 -1.68 109.19 -54.14
CA ARG A 13 -1.55 107.92 -54.87
C ARG A 13 -2.77 107.04 -54.63
N ASN A 14 -3.26 106.37 -55.66
CA ASN A 14 -4.27 105.32 -55.52
C ASN A 14 -3.76 104.22 -54.58
N GLY A 15 -4.67 103.63 -53.80
CA GLY A 15 -4.38 102.63 -52.78
C GLY A 15 -3.74 101.36 -53.33
N ARG A 16 -3.00 100.64 -52.48
CA ARG A 16 -2.42 99.33 -52.84
C ARG A 16 -3.55 98.30 -53.02
N ASP A 17 -3.30 97.32 -53.88
CA ASP A 17 -4.18 96.15 -54.03
C ASP A 17 -4.38 95.45 -52.67
N GLY A 18 -5.58 94.88 -52.46
CA GLY A 18 -5.89 94.12 -51.26
C GLY A 18 -5.07 92.83 -51.17
N GLU A 19 -4.67 92.43 -49.95
CA GLU A 19 -3.96 91.17 -49.75
C GLU A 19 -4.86 89.97 -50.08
N ASN A 20 -4.27 88.91 -50.67
CA ASN A 20 -4.98 87.65 -50.86
C ASN A 20 -5.40 87.07 -49.50
N GLY A 21 -6.62 86.52 -49.42
CA GLY A 21 -7.12 85.86 -48.22
C GLY A 21 -6.23 84.69 -47.79
N GLN A 22 -6.09 84.48 -46.48
CA GLN A 22 -5.30 83.37 -45.94
C GLN A 22 -5.91 82.01 -46.36
N LYS A 23 -5.06 81.04 -46.67
CA LYS A 23 -5.48 79.65 -46.89
C LYS A 23 -6.04 79.08 -45.59
N GLY A 24 -7.17 78.37 -45.65
CA GLY A 24 -7.77 77.71 -44.48
C GLY A 24 -6.83 76.69 -43.83
N GLU A 25 -6.97 76.51 -42.52
CA GLU A 25 -6.15 75.58 -41.74
C GLU A 25 -6.37 74.12 -42.19
N GLN A 26 -5.32 73.31 -42.09
CA GLN A 26 -5.39 71.89 -42.37
C GLN A 26 -6.16 71.18 -41.24
N GLY A 27 -7.12 70.31 -41.59
CA GLY A 27 -7.87 69.54 -40.59
C GLY A 27 -6.99 68.59 -39.78
N ASP A 28 -7.38 68.35 -38.53
CA ASP A 28 -6.64 67.50 -37.59
C ASP A 28 -6.51 66.05 -38.05
N ILE A 29 -5.39 65.43 -37.68
CA ILE A 29 -5.15 63.99 -37.93
C ILE A 29 -6.05 63.18 -36.99
N GLY A 30 -6.80 62.22 -37.53
CA GLY A 30 -7.68 61.35 -36.75
C GLY A 30 -6.93 60.54 -35.68
N GLU A 31 -7.60 60.26 -34.56
CA GLU A 31 -7.02 59.54 -33.44
C GLU A 31 -6.59 58.11 -33.81
N LYS A 32 -5.50 57.64 -33.21
CA LYS A 32 -4.99 56.28 -33.39
C LYS A 32 -5.94 55.28 -32.71
N GLY A 33 -6.33 54.23 -33.41
CA GLY A 33 -7.19 53.18 -32.85
C GLY A 33 -6.55 52.46 -31.65
N ASP A 34 -7.39 51.96 -30.75
CA ASP A 34 -6.98 51.28 -29.53
C ASP A 34 -6.20 49.98 -29.79
N PRO A 35 -5.28 49.57 -28.89
CA PRO A 35 -4.63 48.28 -28.95
C PRO A 35 -5.64 47.12 -28.85
N GLY A 36 -5.36 46.03 -29.58
CA GLY A 36 -6.15 44.79 -29.48
C GLY A 36 -6.06 44.14 -28.10
N VAL A 37 -7.10 43.39 -27.72
CA VAL A 37 -7.16 42.68 -26.43
C VAL A 37 -6.11 41.55 -26.34
N PRO A 38 -5.50 41.30 -25.15
CA PRO A 38 -4.62 40.17 -24.94
C PRO A 38 -5.29 38.82 -25.19
N GLY A 39 -4.54 37.84 -25.69
CA GLY A 39 -5.03 36.48 -25.88
C GLY A 39 -5.31 35.74 -24.56
N TYR A 40 -6.17 34.72 -24.62
CA TYR A 40 -6.50 33.90 -23.44
C TYR A 40 -5.32 33.03 -22.98
N PRO A 41 -5.21 32.74 -21.66
CA PRO A 41 -4.23 31.77 -21.14
C PRO A 41 -4.38 30.39 -21.76
N GLY A 42 -3.25 29.67 -21.89
CA GLY A 42 -3.24 28.28 -22.33
C GLY A 42 -3.95 27.33 -21.36
N LYS A 43 -4.41 26.19 -21.85
CA LYS A 43 -5.06 25.14 -21.03
C LYS A 43 -4.03 24.47 -20.09
N ILE A 44 -4.49 24.07 -18.91
CA ILE A 44 -3.69 23.28 -17.95
C ILE A 44 -3.40 21.90 -18.56
N GLY A 45 -2.16 21.42 -18.38
CA GLY A 45 -1.73 20.10 -18.87
C GLY A 45 -2.38 18.92 -18.13
N PRO A 46 -2.33 17.70 -18.70
CA PRO A 46 -2.90 16.51 -18.08
C PRO A 46 -2.13 16.08 -16.82
N ARG A 47 -2.82 15.36 -15.92
CA ARG A 47 -2.20 14.73 -14.75
C ARG A 47 -1.20 13.65 -15.19
N GLY A 48 -0.05 13.57 -14.50
CA GLY A 48 0.94 12.51 -14.73
C GLY A 48 0.44 11.10 -14.40
N PRO A 49 1.13 10.05 -14.91
CA PRO A 49 0.76 8.66 -14.66
C PRO A 49 0.97 8.25 -13.19
N PRO A 50 0.31 7.18 -12.71
CA PRO A 50 0.57 6.58 -11.40
C PRO A 50 2.02 6.08 -11.27
N GLY A 51 2.54 6.04 -10.04
CA GLY A 51 3.86 5.45 -9.75
C GLY A 51 3.87 3.93 -9.88
N PHE A 52 5.07 3.34 -9.96
CA PHE A 52 5.27 1.90 -10.03
C PHE A 52 4.95 1.20 -8.70
N SER A 53 4.54 -0.07 -8.77
CA SER A 53 4.36 -0.94 -7.61
C SER A 53 5.67 -1.17 -6.86
N GLY A 54 5.60 -1.34 -5.54
CA GLY A 54 6.75 -1.71 -4.71
C GLY A 54 7.28 -3.11 -5.01
N LEU A 55 8.54 -3.36 -4.68
CA LEU A 55 9.18 -4.67 -4.84
C LEU A 55 8.60 -5.72 -3.85
N PRO A 56 8.60 -7.02 -4.21
CA PRO A 56 8.26 -8.09 -3.27
C PRO A 56 9.17 -8.11 -2.03
N GLY A 57 8.63 -8.54 -0.89
CA GLY A 57 9.39 -8.73 0.34
C GLY A 57 10.42 -9.87 0.23
N LEU A 58 11.44 -9.83 1.09
CA LEU A 58 12.48 -10.86 1.15
C LEU A 58 11.93 -12.20 1.66
N ARG A 59 12.52 -13.31 1.19
CA ARG A 59 12.22 -14.67 1.70
C ARG A 59 12.65 -14.76 3.16
N GLY A 60 11.81 -15.39 4.00
CA GLY A 60 12.15 -15.68 5.40
C GLY A 60 13.32 -16.67 5.54
N PRO A 61 13.97 -16.71 6.71
CA PRO A 61 15.10 -17.61 6.97
C PRO A 61 14.66 -19.09 6.95
N PRO A 62 15.59 -20.04 6.72
CA PRO A 62 15.33 -21.47 6.92
C PRO A 62 14.87 -21.78 8.35
N GLY A 63 14.05 -22.83 8.51
CA GLY A 63 13.69 -23.35 9.83
C GLY A 63 14.88 -23.95 10.57
N SER A 64 14.77 -24.10 11.90
CA SER A 64 15.79 -24.74 12.73
C SER A 64 15.94 -26.22 12.38
N GLN A 65 17.15 -26.75 12.54
CA GLN A 65 17.43 -28.19 12.43
C GLN A 65 16.61 -28.96 13.48
N GLY A 66 16.02 -30.10 13.10
CA GLY A 66 15.30 -30.97 14.03
C GLY A 66 16.25 -31.72 14.97
N ASP A 67 15.76 -32.08 16.15
CA ASP A 67 16.55 -32.82 17.14
C ASP A 67 17.01 -34.19 16.60
N SER A 68 18.27 -34.55 16.88
CA SER A 68 18.82 -35.86 16.53
C SER A 68 18.11 -36.95 17.35
N GLY A 69 17.44 -37.88 16.68
CA GLY A 69 16.83 -39.06 17.32
C GLY A 69 17.89 -40.02 17.86
N ASP A 70 17.84 -40.33 19.16
CA ASP A 70 18.74 -41.28 19.80
C ASP A 70 18.29 -42.73 19.55
N TYR A 71 18.69 -43.28 18.40
CA TYR A 71 18.30 -44.62 17.92
C TYR A 71 18.80 -45.79 18.79
N LYS A 72 19.65 -45.52 19.80
CA LYS A 72 20.28 -46.55 20.63
C LYS A 72 19.51 -46.89 21.91
N THR A 73 18.56 -46.03 22.31
CA THR A 73 17.70 -46.31 23.45
C THR A 73 16.48 -47.09 22.98
N THR A 74 16.58 -48.43 22.88
CA THR A 74 15.41 -49.25 22.55
C THR A 74 14.38 -49.16 23.67
N LEU A 75 13.43 -48.24 23.55
CA LEU A 75 12.29 -48.08 24.45
C LEU A 75 11.32 -49.25 24.24
N LYS A 76 11.56 -50.37 24.92
CA LYS A 76 10.68 -51.55 24.89
C LYS A 76 9.52 -51.37 25.87
N SER A 77 8.32 -51.73 25.41
CA SER A 77 7.09 -51.76 26.20
C SER A 77 6.31 -53.01 25.82
N ALA A 78 6.22 -53.97 26.74
CA ALA A 78 5.53 -55.24 26.52
C ALA A 78 5.08 -55.83 27.86
N PHE A 79 3.91 -56.46 27.89
CA PHE A 79 3.45 -57.25 29.02
C PHE A 79 2.71 -58.51 28.55
N SER A 80 2.72 -59.52 29.40
CA SER A 80 1.84 -60.69 29.33
C SER A 80 1.28 -60.92 30.73
N ALA A 81 -0.03 -61.10 30.84
CA ALA A 81 -0.70 -61.29 32.12
C ALA A 81 -1.86 -62.28 31.98
N ALA A 82 -2.12 -63.01 33.04
CA ALA A 82 -3.19 -63.98 33.16
C ALA A 82 -4.13 -63.62 34.30
N ARG A 83 -5.37 -64.08 34.18
CA ARG A 83 -6.36 -64.02 35.24
C ARG A 83 -6.44 -65.40 35.90
N THR A 84 -6.25 -65.44 37.21
CA THR A 84 -6.39 -66.67 38.02
C THR A 84 -7.50 -66.57 39.06
N ILE A 85 -8.27 -65.49 39.02
CA ILE A 85 -9.41 -65.26 39.93
C ILE A 85 -10.64 -65.99 39.39
N SER A 86 -11.30 -66.76 40.25
CA SER A 86 -12.48 -67.60 39.96
C SER A 86 -13.80 -66.83 39.85
N PHE A 87 -13.89 -65.61 40.38
CA PHE A 87 -15.09 -64.77 40.25
C PHE A 87 -15.19 -64.16 38.86
N TYR A 88 -16.40 -64.10 38.31
CA TYR A 88 -16.69 -63.43 37.04
C TYR A 88 -16.35 -61.93 37.08
N PRO A 89 -15.92 -61.33 35.95
CA PRO A 89 -15.66 -59.90 35.90
C PRO A 89 -16.95 -59.14 36.14
N ARG A 90 -16.87 -58.05 36.92
CA ARG A 90 -18.02 -57.15 37.09
C ARG A 90 -18.37 -56.52 35.73
N GLN A 91 -19.66 -56.39 35.45
CA GLN A 91 -20.10 -55.61 34.30
C GLN A 91 -19.55 -54.17 34.44
N GLU A 92 -19.15 -53.61 33.30
CA GLU A 92 -18.61 -52.23 33.20
C GLU A 92 -17.27 -51.97 33.90
N GLN A 93 -16.55 -53.01 34.34
CA GLN A 93 -15.19 -52.88 34.88
C GLN A 93 -14.14 -53.53 33.97
N PRO A 94 -12.92 -52.96 33.88
CA PRO A 94 -11.83 -53.60 33.18
C PRO A 94 -11.55 -55.02 33.71
N ILE A 95 -11.25 -55.95 32.80
CA ILE A 95 -10.83 -57.29 33.19
C ILE A 95 -9.47 -57.20 33.88
N ARG A 96 -9.43 -57.63 35.14
CA ARG A 96 -8.22 -57.62 35.95
C ARG A 96 -7.44 -58.92 35.73
N PHE A 97 -6.30 -58.82 35.07
CA PHE A 97 -5.32 -59.90 34.99
C PHE A 97 -4.38 -59.77 36.20
N ASN A 98 -4.67 -60.53 37.25
CA ASN A 98 -4.00 -60.42 38.54
C ASN A 98 -2.60 -61.06 38.57
N ARG A 99 -2.28 -61.95 37.61
CA ARG A 99 -0.98 -62.60 37.51
C ARG A 99 -0.22 -62.02 36.32
N VAL A 100 0.79 -61.21 36.60
CA VAL A 100 1.71 -60.74 35.56
C VAL A 100 2.71 -61.85 35.24
N ILE A 101 2.79 -62.25 33.97
CA ILE A 101 3.74 -63.24 33.46
C ILE A 101 5.04 -62.54 33.08
N THR A 102 4.93 -61.47 32.29
CA THR A 102 6.04 -60.57 31.95
C THR A 102 5.55 -59.14 31.94
N SER A 103 6.36 -58.19 32.39
CA SER A 103 6.08 -56.76 32.21
C SER A 103 7.39 -55.99 32.14
N VAL A 104 7.70 -55.48 30.96
CA VAL A 104 8.81 -54.56 30.77
C VAL A 104 8.42 -53.21 31.36
N LYS A 105 9.23 -52.69 32.28
CA LYS A 105 9.05 -51.37 32.92
C LYS A 105 7.69 -51.15 33.64
N GLU A 106 7.02 -52.23 34.06
CA GLU A 106 5.75 -52.14 34.81
C GLU A 106 4.62 -51.33 34.14
N HIS A 107 4.58 -51.29 32.80
CA HIS A 107 3.55 -50.54 32.07
C HIS A 107 2.13 -51.13 32.22
N TYR A 108 1.98 -52.30 32.83
CA TYR A 108 0.69 -52.92 33.12
C TYR A 108 0.37 -52.91 34.63
N GLY A 109 -0.69 -52.19 35.00
CA GLY A 109 -1.19 -52.14 36.37
C GLY A 109 -2.18 -53.26 36.67
N SER A 110 -1.71 -54.37 37.26
CA SER A 110 -2.54 -55.53 37.67
C SER A 110 -3.64 -55.17 38.69
N ARG A 111 -3.44 -54.09 39.46
CA ARG A 111 -4.44 -53.57 40.40
C ARG A 111 -5.74 -53.17 39.70
N TYR A 112 -5.65 -52.57 38.51
CA TYR A 112 -6.81 -52.00 37.80
C TYR A 112 -7.08 -52.67 36.45
N GLY A 113 -6.24 -53.59 36.01
CA GLY A 113 -6.40 -54.26 34.73
C GLY A 113 -6.02 -53.39 33.53
N ARG A 114 -5.19 -52.35 33.72
CA ARG A 114 -4.96 -51.29 32.72
C ARG A 114 -3.50 -51.25 32.28
N PHE A 115 -3.29 -51.15 30.97
CA PHE A 115 -2.01 -50.79 30.38
C PHE A 115 -1.90 -49.27 30.27
N THR A 116 -0.76 -48.71 30.67
CA THR A 116 -0.45 -47.29 30.56
C THR A 116 0.67 -47.11 29.54
N CYS A 117 0.36 -46.39 28.46
CA CYS A 117 1.32 -46.07 27.42
C CYS A 117 2.36 -45.06 27.97
N GLN A 118 3.58 -45.51 28.21
CA GLN A 118 4.71 -44.65 28.58
C GLN A 118 5.65 -44.36 27.39
N VAL A 119 5.54 -45.13 26.31
CA VAL A 119 6.35 -45.00 25.10
C VAL A 119 5.40 -44.84 23.91
N PRO A 120 5.33 -43.69 23.23
CA PRO A 120 4.51 -43.54 22.04
C PRO A 120 4.94 -44.53 20.94
N GLY A 121 3.97 -45.13 20.24
CA GLY A 121 4.27 -46.09 19.18
C GLY A 121 3.08 -46.99 18.84
N ILE A 122 3.34 -47.97 17.97
CA ILE A 122 2.38 -48.99 17.58
C ILE A 122 2.47 -50.16 18.56
N TYR A 123 1.31 -50.62 19.03
CA TYR A 123 1.18 -51.70 20.00
C TYR A 123 0.32 -52.83 19.45
N TYR A 124 0.71 -54.06 19.77
CA TYR A 124 -0.05 -55.27 19.46
C TYR A 124 -0.62 -55.84 20.75
N PHE A 125 -1.94 -56.05 20.78
CA PHE A 125 -2.62 -56.67 21.92
C PHE A 125 -3.31 -57.94 21.44
N THR A 126 -3.03 -59.04 22.12
CA THR A 126 -3.69 -60.33 21.89
C THR A 126 -4.16 -60.88 23.23
N TYR A 127 -5.27 -61.62 23.21
CA TYR A 127 -5.79 -62.29 24.40
C TYR A 127 -6.37 -63.65 24.01
N HIS A 128 -6.37 -64.56 24.96
CA HIS A 128 -6.95 -65.89 24.84
C HIS A 128 -7.81 -66.16 26.06
N VAL A 129 -9.01 -66.71 25.85
CA VAL A 129 -9.95 -67.09 26.91
C VAL A 129 -10.25 -68.58 26.75
N THR A 130 -10.08 -69.33 27.83
CA THR A 130 -10.48 -70.74 27.95
C THR A 130 -11.81 -70.85 28.65
#